data_AF-A0A132AF85-F1
#
_entry.id   AF-A0A132AF85-F1
#
_cell.length_a   1.000
_cell.length_b   1.000
_cell.length_c   1.000
_cell.angle_alpha   90.00
_cell.angle_beta   90.00
_cell.angle_gamma   90.00
#
_symmetry.space_group_name_H-M   'P 1'
#
loop_
_entity.id
_entity.type
_entity.pdbx_description
1 polymer ?
#
loop_
_entity_poly.entity_id
_entity_poly.type
_entity_poly.pdbx_seq_one_letter_code
_entity_poly.pdbx_strand_id
1 'polypeptide(L)' 'MVDGTIRGNYGLMDQVAALHWIQENIAEFGGEPNNVTIVGHSFGASCVHLLTLSPMAKEF' A
#
# COMPACT_ATOMS: atom_id res chain seq x y z
N MET A 1 23.65 20.49 8.75
CA MET A 1 23.53 19.01 8.77
C MET A 1 22.05 18.68 8.69
N VAL A 2 21.53 18.44 7.49
CA VAL A 2 20.26 17.71 7.32
C VAL A 2 20.71 16.27 7.16
N ASP A 3 20.73 15.53 8.26
CA ASP A 3 20.89 14.09 8.22
C ASP A 3 19.72 13.52 7.39
N GLY A 4 19.96 12.46 6.62
CA GLY A 4 19.03 11.86 5.65
C GLY A 4 17.84 11.13 6.30
N THR A 5 17.35 11.65 7.43
CA THR A 5 16.46 10.98 8.38
C THR A 5 14.99 11.42 8.27
N ILE A 6 14.65 12.44 7.48
CA ILE A 6 13.23 12.71 7.14
C ILE A 6 12.90 11.97 5.86
N ARG A 7 12.42 10.73 6.00
CA ARG A 7 11.86 9.97 4.87
C ARG A 7 10.46 10.54 4.57
N GLY A 8 10.24 11.03 3.35
CA GLY A 8 8.91 11.49 2.93
C GLY A 8 7.92 10.35 2.70
N ASN A 9 6.71 10.68 2.22
CA ASN A 9 5.68 9.71 1.78
C ASN A 9 5.04 8.85 2.88
N TYR A 10 5.00 9.33 4.13
CA TYR A 10 4.35 8.59 5.23
C TYR A 10 2.91 8.13 4.92
N GLY A 11 2.11 8.95 4.25
CA GLY A 11 0.76 8.53 3.83
C GLY A 11 0.73 7.38 2.83
N LEU A 12 1.76 7.21 1.98
CA LEU A 12 1.91 6.02 1.14
C LEU A 12 2.43 4.82 1.95
N MET A 13 3.27 5.06 2.96
CA MET A 13 3.71 4.00 3.87
C MET A 13 2.54 3.45 4.70
N ASP A 14 1.60 4.31 5.11
CA ASP A 14 0.37 3.89 5.77
C ASP A 14 -0.48 3.00 4.86
N GLN A 15 -0.57 3.34 3.56
CA GLN A 15 -1.28 2.50 2.58
C GLN A 15 -0.58 1.16 2.36
N VAL A 16 0.76 1.13 2.32
CA VAL A 16 1.54 -0.12 2.25
C VAL A 16 1.28 -0.99 3.48
N ALA A 17 1.29 -0.41 4.68
CA ALA A 17 0.99 -1.14 5.92
C ALA A 17 -0.45 -1.69 5.92
N ALA A 18 -1.42 -0.92 5.41
CA ALA A 18 -2.79 -1.37 5.28
C ALA A 18 -2.92 -2.55 4.29
N LEU A 19 -2.15 -2.56 3.20
CA LEU A 19 -2.16 -3.66 2.24
C LEU A 19 -1.54 -4.94 2.81
N HIS A 20 -0.46 -4.83 3.59
CA HIS A 20 0.06 -5.97 4.35
C HIS A 20 -0.96 -6.52 5.33
N TRP A 21 -1.65 -5.65 6.07
CA TRP A 21 -2.71 -6.09 6.97
C TRP A 21 -3.84 -6.81 6.23
N ILE A 22 -4.27 -6.28 5.07
CA ILE A 22 -5.28 -6.95 4.23
C ILE A 22 -4.79 -8.33 3.80
N GLN A 23 -3.55 -8.44 3.30
CA GLN A 23 -2.98 -9.70 2.86
C GLN A 23 -2.99 -10.76 3.97
N GLU A 24 -2.62 -10.36 5.19
CA GLU A 24 -2.53 -11.27 6.34
C GLU A 24 -3.89 -11.69 6.89
N ASN A 25 -4.93 -10.86 6.73
CA ASN A 25 -6.19 -11.01 7.48
C ASN A 25 -7.42 -11.27 6.61
N ILE A 26 -7.40 -10.95 5.30
CA ILE A 26 -8.62 -10.99 4.48
C ILE A 26 -9.22 -12.39 4.35
N ALA A 27 -8.42 -13.45 4.51
CA ALA A 27 -8.89 -14.84 4.55
C ALA A 27 -9.87 -15.11 5.70
N GLU A 28 -9.65 -14.50 6.87
CA GLU A 28 -10.55 -14.61 8.04
C GLU A 28 -11.92 -13.96 7.79
N PHE A 29 -12.01 -13.07 6.80
CA PHE A 29 -13.25 -12.44 6.34
C PHE A 29 -13.83 -13.12 5.09
N GLY A 30 -13.27 -14.25 4.65
CA GLY A 30 -13.74 -15.01 3.49
C GLY A 30 -13.29 -14.46 2.13
N GLY A 31 -12.31 -13.56 2.10
CA GLY A 31 -11.67 -13.11 0.85
C GLY A 31 -10.46 -13.95 0.47
N GLU A 32 -9.99 -13.78 -0.76
CA GLU A 32 -8.79 -14.46 -1.28
C GLU A 32 -7.59 -13.48 -1.26
N PRO A 33 -6.56 -13.73 -0.43
CA PRO A 33 -5.43 -12.80 -0.29
C PRO A 33 -4.66 -12.60 -1.60
N ASN A 34 -4.62 -13.61 -2.48
CA ASN A 34 -3.96 -13.53 -3.78
C ASN A 34 -4.82 -12.83 -4.87
N ASN A 35 -6.00 -12.33 -4.52
CA ASN A 35 -6.94 -11.73 -5.47
C ASN A 35 -7.56 -10.44 -4.90
N VAL A 36 -6.70 -9.48 -4.57
CA VAL A 36 -7.08 -8.16 -4.08
C VAL A 36 -7.02 -7.14 -5.22
N THR A 37 -8.07 -6.33 -5.36
CA THR A 37 -8.11 -5.21 -6.31
C THR A 37 -8.17 -3.88 -5.55
N ILE A 38 -7.22 -2.99 -5.83
CA ILE A 38 -7.17 -1.64 -5.26
C ILE A 38 -7.77 -0.65 -6.25
N VAL A 39 -8.69 0.19 -5.80
CA VAL A 39 -9.32 1.25 -6.60
C VAL A 39 -9.17 2.60 -5.92
N GLY A 40 -9.05 3.67 -6.71
CA GLY A 40 -8.91 5.03 -6.20
C GLY A 40 -9.48 6.06 -7.17
N HIS A 41 -9.83 7.24 -6.64
CA HIS A 41 -10.34 8.38 -7.41
C HIS A 41 -9.55 9.65 -7.08
N SER A 42 -9.30 10.52 -8.08
CA SER A 42 -8.50 11.74 -7.93
C SER A 42 -7.12 11.42 -7.32
N PHE A 43 -6.74 12.04 -6.20
CA PHE A 43 -5.51 11.72 -5.47
C PHE A 43 -5.39 10.24 -5.09
N GLY A 44 -6.51 9.57 -4.81
CA GLY A 44 -6.51 8.13 -4.55
C GLY A 44 -6.05 7.32 -5.76
N ALA A 45 -6.40 7.73 -6.98
CA ALA A 45 -5.94 7.05 -8.20
C ALA A 45 -4.42 7.23 -8.38
N SER A 46 -3.89 8.41 -8.06
CA SER A 46 -2.44 8.65 -8.04
C SER A 46 -1.74 7.77 -6.99
N CYS A 47 -2.34 7.61 -5.81
CA CYS A 47 -1.84 6.68 -4.79
C CYS A 47 -1.82 5.23 -5.28
N VAL A 48 -2.91 4.74 -5.89
CA VAL A 48 -2.93 3.39 -6.50
C VAL A 48 -1.81 3.24 -7.53
N HIS A 49 -1.62 4.24 -8.40
CA HIS A 49 -0.54 4.22 -9.38
C HIS A 49 0.85 4.19 -8.74
N LEU A 50 1.07 4.94 -7.66
CA LEU A 50 2.35 4.93 -6.94
C LEU A 50 2.58 3.60 -6.22
N LEU A 51 1.53 2.97 -5.69
CA LEU A 51 1.61 1.65 -5.09
C LEU A 51 1.99 0.58 -6.12
N THR A 52 1.41 0.58 -7.33
CA THR A 52 1.78 -0.42 -8.35
C THR A 52 3.22 -0.30 -8.85
N LEU A 53 3.85 0.87 -8.70
CA LEU A 53 5.26 1.09 -9.04
C LEU A 53 6.22 0.83 -7.88
N SER A 54 5.73 0.91 -6.64
CA SER A 54 6.56 0.84 -5.44
C SER A 54 7.10 -0.58 -5.21
N PRO A 55 8.42 -0.77 -5.04
CA PRO A 55 8.96 -2.07 -4.62
C PRO A 55 8.44 -2.53 -3.25
N MET A 56 8.10 -1.60 -2.36
CA MET A 56 7.51 -1.92 -1.05
C MET A 56 6.10 -2.51 -1.17
N ALA A 57 5.50 -2.43 -2.35
CA ALA A 57 4.15 -2.86 -2.63
C ALA A 57 4.05 -4.04 -3.60
N LYS A 58 5.20 -4.65 -3.94
CA LYS A 58 5.27 -5.73 -4.93
C LYS A 58 4.92 -7.12 -4.39
N GLU A 59 4.83 -7.28 -3.07
CA GLU A 59 4.73 -8.60 -2.43
C GLU A 59 3.58 -8.71 -1.42
N PHE A 60 2.47 -8.01 -1.67
CA PHE A 60 1.18 -8.40 -1.10
C PHE A 60 0.35 -9.16 -2.12
#